data_AF-U7QBL9-F1
#
_entry.id   AF-U7QBL9-F1
#
_cell.length_a   1.000
_cell.length_b   1.000
_cell.length_c   1.000
_cell.angle_alpha   90.00
_cell.angle_beta   90.00
_cell.angle_gamma   90.00
#
_symmetry.space_group_name_H-M   'P 1'
#
loop_
_entity.id
_entity.type
_entity.pdbx_description
1 polymer ?
#
loop_
_entity_poly.entity_id
_entity_poly.type
_entity_poly.pdbx_seq_one_letter_code
_entity_poly.pdbx_strand_id
1 'polypeptide(L)'
;ERWESLNAEQQEKFPPICPDFIIELRSRTDSLETLQQKMTEYLDSGLKLGWLVNPQQQQVEIYRPSQPVEIVQLPSRLSGESLLPGFELDLAQF
;
A
#
# COMPACT_ATOMS: atom_id res chain seq x y z
N GLU A 1 -15.07 2.71 12.54
CA GLU A 1 -15.60 4.06 12.27
C GLU A 1 -15.89 4.35 10.77
N ARG A 2 -14.91 4.48 9.86
CA ARG A 2 -15.21 4.83 8.44
C ARG A 2 -16.09 3.80 7.72
N TRP A 3 -15.77 2.51 7.86
CA TRP A 3 -16.57 1.41 7.30
C TRP A 3 -18.00 1.39 7.84
N GLU A 4 -18.15 1.53 9.15
CA GLU A 4 -19.44 1.48 9.85
C GLU A 4 -20.36 2.67 9.50
N SER A 5 -19.80 3.75 8.95
CA SER A 5 -20.57 4.90 8.48
C SER A 5 -21.27 4.67 7.12
N LEU A 6 -20.92 3.60 6.41
CA LEU A 6 -21.51 3.25 5.12
C LEU A 6 -22.85 2.55 5.28
N ASN A 7 -23.78 2.81 4.36
CA ASN A 7 -25.03 2.05 4.28
C ASN A 7 -24.79 0.64 3.71
N ALA A 8 -25.78 -0.25 3.83
CA ALA A 8 -25.66 -1.65 3.39
C ALA A 8 -25.31 -1.77 1.90
N GLU A 9 -25.91 -0.95 1.02
CA GLU A 9 -25.62 -0.97 -0.42
C GLU A 9 -24.17 -0.58 -0.73
N GLN A 10 -23.64 0.41 -0.02
CA GLN A 10 -22.24 0.84 -0.15
C GLN A 10 -21.26 -0.20 0.37
N GLN A 11 -21.63 -0.98 1.38
CA GLN A 11 -20.81 -2.08 1.91
C GLN A 11 -20.80 -3.31 0.99
N GLU A 12 -21.87 -3.55 0.22
CA GLU A 12 -21.99 -4.69 -0.72
C GLU A 12 -21.30 -4.45 -2.08
N LYS A 13 -21.08 -3.19 -2.45
CA LYS A 13 -20.45 -2.78 -3.72
C LYS A 13 -18.99 -2.33 -3.50
N PHE A 14 -18.45 -1.53 -4.42
CA PHE A 14 -17.19 -0.83 -4.21
C PHE A 14 -17.38 0.28 -3.17
N PRO A 15 -16.84 0.11 -1.95
CA PRO A 15 -17.05 1.06 -0.87
C PRO A 15 -16.38 2.39 -1.22
N PRO A 16 -17.08 3.54 -1.09
CA PRO A 16 -16.54 4.85 -1.46
C PRO A 16 -15.60 5.39 -0.36
N ILE A 17 -14.65 4.56 0.09
CA ILE A 17 -13.67 4.88 1.12
C ILE A 17 -12.28 4.43 0.68
N CYS A 18 -11.27 5.24 0.99
CA CYS A 18 -9.88 4.85 0.82
C CYS A 18 -9.46 3.88 1.94
N PRO A 19 -8.85 2.73 1.65
CA PRO A 19 -8.27 1.86 2.67
C PRO A 19 -7.24 2.60 3.53
N ASP A 20 -7.05 2.16 4.77
CA ASP A 20 -5.97 2.70 5.60
C ASP A 20 -4.58 2.16 5.17
N PHE A 21 -4.52 0.89 4.74
CA PHE A 21 -3.32 0.20 4.29
C PHE A 21 -3.53 -0.51 2.96
N ILE A 22 -2.57 -0.44 2.06
CA ILE A 22 -2.55 -1.22 0.81
C ILE A 22 -1.18 -1.85 0.55
N ILE A 23 -1.19 -2.93 -0.23
CA ILE A 23 0.01 -3.50 -0.84
C ILE A 23 -0.28 -3.68 -2.33
N GLU A 24 0.56 -3.08 -3.17
CA GLU A 24 0.59 -3.27 -4.61
C GLU A 24 1.81 -4.14 -4.96
N LEU A 25 1.61 -5.18 -5.76
CA LEU A 25 2.67 -6.06 -6.23
C LEU A 25 2.85 -5.87 -7.72
N ARG A 26 4.03 -5.39 -8.13
CA ARG A 26 4.36 -5.18 -9.53
C ARG A 26 4.54 -6.52 -10.27
N SER A 27 3.68 -6.79 -11.24
CA SER A 27 3.85 -7.91 -12.17
C SER A 27 4.88 -7.58 -13.27
N ARG A 28 5.30 -8.60 -14.03
CA ARG A 28 6.31 -8.44 -15.09
C ARG A 28 5.88 -7.51 -16.22
N THR A 29 4.58 -7.38 -16.45
CA THR A 29 4.01 -6.55 -17.53
C THR A 29 3.63 -5.15 -17.08
N ASP A 30 3.69 -4.88 -15.76
CA ASP A 30 3.31 -3.58 -15.23
C ASP A 30 4.40 -2.54 -15.42
N SER A 31 3.98 -1.35 -15.85
CA SER A 31 4.80 -0.15 -15.83
C SER A 31 5.01 0.29 -14.38
N LEU A 32 6.27 0.51 -13.99
CA LEU A 32 6.58 1.05 -12.66
C LEU A 32 5.97 2.43 -12.47
N GLU A 33 6.11 3.30 -13.46
CA GLU A 33 5.61 4.68 -13.40
C GLU A 33 4.09 4.72 -13.17
N THR A 34 3.34 3.86 -13.87
CA THR A 34 1.88 3.77 -13.70
C THR A 34 1.50 3.32 -12.29
N LEU A 35 2.24 2.39 -11.69
CA LEU A 35 2.00 1.98 -10.31
C LEU A 35 2.36 3.09 -9.31
N GLN A 36 3.45 3.81 -9.53
CA GLN A 36 3.84 4.94 -8.68
C GLN A 36 2.80 6.09 -8.74
N GLN A 37 2.23 6.35 -9.92
CA GLN A 37 1.10 7.28 -10.08
C GLN A 37 -0.12 6.80 -9.29
N LYS A 38 -0.47 5.51 -9.38
CA LYS A 38 -1.54 4.90 -8.58
C LYS A 38 -1.31 5.02 -7.06
N MET A 39 -0.08 4.82 -6.59
CA MET A 39 0.27 5.03 -5.18
C MET A 39 0.07 6.49 -4.74
N THR A 40 0.34 7.44 -5.62
CA THR A 40 0.09 8.87 -5.38
C THR A 40 -1.41 9.16 -5.30
N GLU A 41 -2.23 8.60 -6.21
CA GLU A 41 -3.69 8.72 -6.15
C GLU A 41 -4.27 8.18 -4.84
N TYR A 42 -3.72 7.07 -4.32
CA TYR A 42 -4.12 6.54 -3.02
C TYR A 42 -3.76 7.49 -1.87
N LEU A 43 -2.56 8.08 -1.86
CA LEU A 43 -2.17 9.08 -0.86
C LEU A 43 -3.10 10.29 -0.90
N ASP A 44 -3.40 10.80 -2.09
CA ASP A 44 -4.32 11.94 -2.28
C ASP A 44 -5.76 11.60 -1.82
N SER A 45 -6.12 10.32 -1.86
CA SER A 45 -7.41 9.80 -1.38
C SER A 45 -7.45 9.52 0.13
N GLY A 46 -6.35 9.74 0.85
CA GLY A 46 -6.28 9.60 2.31
C GLY A 46 -5.71 8.27 2.81
N LEU A 47 -4.96 7.54 1.98
CA LEU A 47 -4.20 6.35 2.40
C LEU A 47 -3.22 6.71 3.53
N LYS A 48 -3.05 5.83 4.53
CA LYS A 48 -2.12 6.05 5.64
C LYS A 48 -0.79 5.33 5.47
N LEU A 49 -0.80 4.14 4.87
CA LEU A 49 0.41 3.37 4.59
C LEU A 49 0.22 2.59 3.29
N GLY A 50 1.21 2.62 2.40
CA GLY A 50 1.18 1.87 1.15
C GLY A 50 2.52 1.23 0.85
N TRP A 51 2.51 -0.03 0.43
CA TRP A 51 3.70 -0.71 -0.06
C TRP A 51 3.57 -1.01 -1.54
N LEU A 52 4.54 -0.58 -2.36
CA LEU A 52 4.71 -1.05 -3.72
C LEU A 52 5.89 -2.01 -3.76
N VAL A 53 5.59 -3.30 -3.85
CA VAL A 53 6.59 -4.36 -3.95
C VAL A 53 7.01 -4.51 -5.41
N ASN A 54 8.30 -4.38 -5.68
CA ASN A 54 8.87 -4.44 -7.02
C ASN A 54 9.92 -5.57 -7.10
N PRO A 55 9.48 -6.81 -7.44
CA PRO A 55 10.38 -7.96 -7.54
C PRO A 55 11.48 -7.79 -8.59
N GLN A 56 11.23 -7.03 -9.66
CA GLN A 56 12.20 -6.84 -10.75
C GLN A 56 13.41 -6.02 -10.29
N GLN A 57 13.24 -5.15 -9.30
CA GLN A 57 14.31 -4.38 -8.68
C GLN A 57 14.65 -4.86 -7.27
N GLN A 58 14.01 -5.93 -6.79
CA GLN A 58 14.18 -6.49 -5.44
C GLN A 58 14.05 -5.43 -4.35
N GLN A 59 13.02 -4.58 -4.43
CA GLN A 59 12.78 -3.51 -3.47
C GLN A 59 11.30 -3.32 -3.17
N VAL A 60 11.02 -2.62 -2.07
CA VAL A 60 9.71 -2.12 -1.70
C VAL A 60 9.78 -0.61 -1.54
N GLU A 61 8.86 0.10 -2.19
CA GLU A 61 8.62 1.52 -1.95
C GLU A 61 7.53 1.67 -0.90
N ILE A 62 7.79 2.44 0.15
CA ILE A 62 6.88 2.68 1.28
C ILE A 62 6.39 4.12 1.20
N TYR A 63 5.07 4.26 1.08
CA TYR A 63 4.35 5.52 0.94
C TYR A 63 3.64 5.85 2.24
N ARG A 64 3.83 7.09 2.72
CA ARG A 64 3.16 7.65 3.89
C ARG A 64 2.75 9.10 3.61
N PRO A 65 1.65 9.60 4.20
CA PRO A 65 1.23 11.00 4.05
C PRO A 65 2.34 11.97 4.42
N SER A 66 2.56 12.97 3.57
CA SER A 66 3.50 14.08 3.80
C SER A 66 4.95 13.66 4.10
N GLN A 67 5.35 12.47 3.68
CA GLN A 67 6.71 11.95 3.80
C GLN A 67 7.27 11.59 2.43
N PRO A 68 8.60 11.70 2.23
CA PRO A 68 9.23 11.16 1.04
C PRO A 68 9.03 9.64 0.97
N VAL A 69 8.98 9.10 -0.25
CA VAL A 69 8.94 7.65 -0.47
C VAL A 69 10.21 7.03 0.10
N GLU A 70 10.05 6.06 0.99
CA GLU A 70 11.14 5.27 1.52
C GLU A 70 11.36 4.02 0.65
N ILE A 71 12.61 3.69 0.35
CA ILE A 71 12.94 2.50 -0.44
C ILE A 71 13.68 1.52 0.44
N VAL A 72 13.13 0.30 0.56
CA VAL A 72 13.74 -0.80 1.29
C VAL A 72 14.12 -1.91 0.32
N GLN A 73 15.38 -2.34 0.36
CA GLN A 73 15.87 -3.45 -0.47
C GLN A 73 15.49 -4.80 0.16
N LEU A 74 15.24 -5.80 -0.69
CA LEU A 74 14.95 -7.17 -0.26
C LEU A 74 16.24 -7.99 -0.06
N PRO A 75 16.26 -8.97 0.88
CA PRO A 75 15.16 -9.36 1.75
C PRO A 75 14.94 -8.36 2.89
N SER A 76 13.70 -8.21 3.33
CA SER A 76 13.37 -7.32 4.44
C SER A 76 12.18 -7.82 5.25
N ARG A 77 12.09 -7.33 6.49
CA ARG A 77 10.93 -7.49 7.36
C ARG A 77 10.27 -6.13 7.50
N LEU A 78 9.04 -6.00 7.03
CA LEU A 78 8.28 -4.75 7.09
C LEU A 78 7.21 -4.83 8.18
N SER A 79 7.08 -3.78 8.97
CA SER A 79 6.05 -3.66 10.00
C SER A 79 4.87 -2.84 9.48
N GLY A 80 3.65 -3.21 9.86
CA GLY A 80 2.47 -2.36 9.65
C GLY A 80 2.39 -1.12 10.57
N GLU A 81 3.47 -0.85 11.32
CA GLU A 81 3.65 0.31 12.18
C GLU A 81 2.54 0.47 13.23
N SER A 82 2.27 1.70 13.63
CA SER A 82 1.15 2.03 14.52
C SER A 82 -0.23 1.73 13.90
N LEU A 83 -0.29 1.54 12.57
CA LEU A 83 -1.53 1.33 11.85
C LEU A 83 -2.06 -0.10 12.00
N LEU A 84 -1.16 -1.09 11.94
CA LEU A 84 -1.46 -2.50 12.18
C LEU A 84 -0.51 -3.04 13.26
N PRO A 85 -0.80 -2.76 14.55
CA PRO A 85 0.07 -3.16 15.65
C PRO A 85 0.35 -4.67 15.66
N GLY A 86 1.62 -5.04 15.69
CA GLY A 86 2.06 -6.44 15.71
C GLY A 86 2.04 -7.16 14.35
N PHE A 87 1.60 -6.49 13.27
CA PHE A 87 1.74 -7.03 11.92
C PHE A 87 3.19 -6.86 11.43
N GLU A 88 3.79 -7.97 11.03
CA GLU A 88 5.07 -8.02 10.33
C GLU A 88 4.92 -8.88 9.08
N LEU A 89 5.55 -8.46 7.98
CA LEU A 89 5.65 -9.23 6.75
C LEU A 89 7.11 -9.45 6.41
N ASP A 90 7.51 -10.71 6.40
CA ASP A 90 8.81 -11.15 5.90
C ASP A 90 8.76 -11.29 4.38
N LEU A 91 9.53 -10.45 3.68
CA LEU A 91 9.68 -10.47 2.23
C LEU A 91 11.06 -11.02 1.87
N ALA A 92 11.07 -12.23 1.31
CA ALA A 92 12.26 -12.85 0.76
C ALA A 92 12.61 -12.27 -0.61
N GLN A 93 13.79 -12.62 -1.14
CA GLN A 93 14.10 -12.39 -2.54
C GLN A 93 13.21 -13.26 -3.44
N PHE A 94 12.78 -12.71 -4.57
CA PHE A 94 11.89 -13.36 -5.55
C PHE A 94 12.62 -13.73 -6.85
#